data_AF-A0A235CDW9-F1
#
_entry.id   AF-A0A235CDW9-F1
#
_cell.length_a   1.000
_cell.length_b   1.000
_cell.length_c   1.000
_cell.angle_alpha   90.00
_cell.angle_beta   90.00
_cell.angle_gamma   90.00
#
_symmetry.space_group_name_H-M   'P 1'
#
loop_
_entity.id
_entity.type
_entity.pdbx_description
1 polymer ?
#
loop_
_entity_poly.entity_id
_entity_poly.type
_entity_poly.pdbx_seq_one_letter_code
_entity_poly.pdbx_strand_id
1 'polypeptide(L)'
;MRVAKLFTTQGGSQLDRLKEHFQPKFSEALKTAVKQFEFEELLTNRREFRDAVVGVIGSEMDGFKIYDVVIDKVDQTSFDAHDPQNILDVEGIRKIAAITSSKNIETNAIRQDEQTLMRQKDVEAENNRAQLDKQEQENQARVKREIEIIRAQEEALAEEKRQEYISQKELARLQTEENVAKRQESMQMEVELTRSSNERQVAIQQEEVNRAKETERVRTEREIAQQTMEKEAALEESRKAVVETRSQRVEIERKIAREEEETANLRAFQQVERDKKVKLTEAEAGAEAEGIRTVALARAEKQAAAEWVEKQTLESEAQIKIRTREAENELHVKTREAEAELIRDTKRAEAKERMAHALREEISAEGLAQVEVDRERAQAIRETGEAEAAAVSSLGLAEAQSHQAKGDAEAQALRAKGLAEAEAQTARFEAAKKFDDQTREHDKWVLELQQKKDLEIARIDAQKSMSVDSAKALATALSAADIKLFGGQGMEELRRTVMNSAMLDTRIGTSEVLKPLVREYTEEGRSLSDDIRAVLENSQIDTGSVSNLALAKLLTNLNGNGNLQEKLQQLVTGDANRD
;
A
#
# COMPACT_ATOMS: atom_id res chain seq x y z
N MET A 1 -76.62 -35.86 2.18
CA MET A 1 -76.52 -36.61 3.46
C MET A 1 -75.40 -36.12 4.37
N ARG A 2 -74.10 -36.20 4.01
CA ARG A 2 -72.99 -35.82 4.92
C ARG A 2 -73.11 -34.39 5.49
N VAL A 3 -73.28 -33.38 4.64
CA VAL A 3 -73.40 -31.96 5.00
C VAL A 3 -74.40 -31.70 6.14
N ALA A 4 -75.60 -32.28 6.04
CA ALA A 4 -76.71 -32.10 6.98
C ALA A 4 -76.49 -32.76 8.37
N LYS A 5 -75.36 -33.45 8.58
CA LYS A 5 -74.93 -33.93 9.92
C LYS A 5 -73.91 -33.00 10.59
N LEU A 6 -73.27 -32.10 9.83
CA LEU A 6 -72.30 -31.12 10.34
C LEU A 6 -72.92 -29.73 10.47
N PHE A 7 -73.72 -29.31 9.48
CA PHE A 7 -74.46 -28.05 9.52
C PHE A 7 -75.95 -28.29 9.70
N THR A 8 -76.54 -27.69 10.73
CA THR A 8 -77.98 -27.46 10.77
C THR A 8 -78.36 -26.46 9.68
N THR A 9 -79.57 -26.55 9.14
CA THR A 9 -80.03 -25.66 8.05
C THR A 9 -80.01 -24.18 8.41
N GLN A 10 -80.14 -23.83 9.69
CA GLN A 10 -79.96 -22.47 10.19
C GLN A 10 -78.48 -22.08 10.34
N GLY A 11 -77.62 -23.00 10.78
CA GLY A 11 -76.18 -22.75 10.93
C GLY A 11 -75.46 -22.54 9.59
N GLY A 12 -75.88 -23.27 8.54
CA GLY A 12 -75.37 -23.10 7.18
C GLY A 12 -75.74 -21.77 6.50
N SER A 13 -76.60 -20.95 7.12
CA SER A 13 -76.95 -19.60 6.65
C SER A 13 -76.28 -18.48 7.47
N GLN A 14 -75.52 -18.81 8.52
CA GLN A 14 -74.83 -17.83 9.36
C GLN A 14 -73.39 -17.62 8.86
N LEU A 15 -73.15 -16.44 8.27
CA LEU A 15 -71.87 -16.08 7.65
C LEU A 15 -70.67 -16.32 8.57
N ASP A 16 -70.77 -15.97 9.85
CA ASP A 16 -69.63 -16.03 10.76
C ASP A 16 -69.29 -17.46 11.20
N ARG A 17 -70.28 -18.37 11.25
CA ARG A 17 -70.02 -19.81 11.45
C ARG A 17 -69.36 -20.45 10.22
N LEU A 18 -69.69 -20.00 9.01
CA LEU A 18 -69.01 -20.45 7.80
C LEU A 18 -67.57 -19.94 7.77
N LYS A 19 -67.31 -18.68 8.16
CA LYS A 19 -65.94 -18.16 8.32
C LYS A 19 -65.16 -19.00 9.33
N GLU A 20 -65.67 -19.15 10.55
CA GLU A 20 -65.02 -19.90 11.64
C GLU A 20 -64.69 -21.34 11.25
N HIS A 21 -65.57 -22.02 10.51
CA HIS A 21 -65.34 -23.39 10.04
C HIS A 21 -64.30 -23.50 8.92
N PHE A 22 -64.29 -22.59 7.95
CA PHE A 22 -63.39 -22.68 6.78
C PHE A 22 -62.06 -21.92 6.94
N GLN A 23 -61.97 -20.94 7.85
CA GLN A 23 -60.76 -20.16 8.10
C GLN A 23 -59.53 -21.02 8.45
N PRO A 24 -59.62 -22.12 9.23
CA PRO A 24 -58.48 -23.03 9.44
C PRO A 24 -58.00 -23.67 8.14
N LYS A 25 -58.92 -24.27 7.34
CA LYS A 25 -58.59 -24.91 6.05
C LYS A 25 -57.95 -23.91 5.07
N PHE A 26 -58.46 -22.69 5.00
CA PHE A 26 -57.88 -21.64 4.15
C PHE A 26 -56.52 -21.15 4.65
N SER A 27 -56.33 -21.01 5.97
CA SER A 27 -55.02 -20.64 6.54
C SER A 27 -53.96 -21.71 6.27
N GLU A 28 -54.33 -22.98 6.40
CA GLU A 28 -53.47 -24.13 6.12
C GLU A 28 -53.08 -24.20 4.63
N ALA A 29 -54.06 -24.06 3.73
CA ALA A 29 -53.80 -24.07 2.29
C ALA A 29 -52.94 -22.89 1.82
N LEU A 30 -53.20 -21.68 2.32
CA LEU A 30 -52.38 -20.50 2.03
C LEU A 30 -50.94 -20.68 2.53
N LYS A 31 -50.75 -21.13 3.78
CA LYS A 31 -49.40 -21.39 4.33
C LYS A 31 -48.65 -22.48 3.54
N THR A 32 -49.35 -23.51 3.09
CA THR A 32 -48.78 -24.62 2.33
C THR A 32 -48.35 -24.18 0.93
N ALA A 33 -49.19 -23.40 0.23
CA ALA A 33 -48.87 -22.88 -1.10
C ALA A 33 -47.77 -21.80 -1.04
N VAL A 34 -47.81 -20.86 -0.08
CA VAL A 34 -46.77 -19.81 0.08
C VAL A 34 -45.38 -20.42 0.30
N LYS A 35 -45.29 -21.59 0.96
CA LYS A 35 -44.01 -22.28 1.19
C LYS A 35 -43.36 -22.85 -0.09
N GLN A 36 -44.06 -22.89 -1.21
CA GLN A 36 -43.57 -23.45 -2.49
C GLN A 36 -42.91 -22.41 -3.41
N PHE A 37 -43.08 -21.11 -3.13
CA PHE A 37 -42.62 -20.01 -3.99
C PHE A 37 -41.66 -19.06 -3.25
N GLU A 38 -40.79 -18.38 -3.98
CA GLU A 38 -40.00 -17.26 -3.46
C GLU A 38 -40.81 -15.93 -3.45
N PHE A 39 -40.34 -14.95 -2.68
CA PHE A 39 -41.05 -13.67 -2.48
C PHE A 39 -41.29 -12.90 -3.78
N GLU A 40 -40.33 -12.93 -4.71
CA GLU A 40 -40.44 -12.25 -6.01
C GLU A 40 -41.43 -12.96 -6.95
N GLU A 41 -41.53 -14.29 -6.84
CA GLU A 41 -42.51 -15.11 -7.58
C GLU A 41 -43.94 -14.87 -7.10
N LEU A 42 -44.16 -14.69 -5.78
CA LEU A 42 -45.48 -14.35 -5.23
C LEU A 42 -46.03 -13.01 -5.73
N LEU A 43 -45.14 -12.08 -6.10
CA LEU A 43 -45.51 -10.80 -6.70
C LEU A 43 -45.71 -10.92 -8.22
N THR A 44 -44.86 -11.68 -8.91
CA THR A 44 -44.81 -11.78 -10.38
C THR A 44 -45.80 -12.81 -10.93
N ASN A 45 -45.81 -14.02 -10.38
CA ASN A 45 -46.55 -15.19 -10.88
C ASN A 45 -47.85 -15.44 -10.08
N ARG A 46 -48.61 -14.37 -9.77
CA ARG A 46 -49.87 -14.45 -8.99
C ARG A 46 -50.88 -15.51 -9.48
N ARG A 47 -50.85 -15.88 -10.77
CA ARG A 47 -51.69 -16.95 -11.33
C ARG A 47 -51.30 -18.33 -10.81
N GLU A 48 -50.02 -18.66 -10.84
CA GLU A 48 -49.51 -19.98 -10.43
C GLU A 48 -49.70 -20.19 -8.94
N PHE A 49 -49.43 -19.15 -8.13
CA PHE A 49 -49.71 -19.18 -6.69
C PHE A 49 -51.20 -19.34 -6.38
N ARG A 50 -52.11 -18.65 -7.09
CA ARG A 50 -53.56 -18.87 -6.96
C ARG A 50 -53.95 -20.30 -7.30
N ASP A 51 -53.46 -20.81 -8.43
CA ASP A 51 -53.85 -22.13 -8.94
C ASP A 51 -53.30 -23.24 -8.02
N ALA A 52 -52.14 -23.04 -7.39
CA ALA A 52 -51.61 -23.87 -6.31
C ALA A 52 -52.48 -23.82 -5.03
N VAL A 53 -52.94 -22.63 -4.59
CA VAL A 53 -53.87 -22.50 -3.45
C VAL A 53 -55.17 -23.26 -3.71
N VAL A 54 -55.76 -23.16 -4.91
CA VAL A 54 -56.95 -23.93 -5.31
C VAL A 54 -56.65 -25.43 -5.30
N GLY A 55 -55.47 -25.85 -5.76
CA GLY A 55 -55.01 -27.25 -5.73
C GLY A 55 -54.93 -27.82 -4.30
N VAL A 56 -54.41 -27.06 -3.34
CA VAL A 56 -54.28 -27.51 -1.93
C VAL A 56 -55.63 -27.53 -1.20
N ILE A 57 -56.56 -26.61 -1.49
CA ILE A 57 -57.91 -26.63 -0.90
C ILE A 57 -58.74 -27.81 -1.44
N GLY A 58 -58.55 -28.18 -2.71
CA GLY A 58 -59.28 -29.25 -3.37
C GLY A 58 -60.72 -28.89 -3.74
N SER A 59 -61.42 -29.85 -4.33
CA SER A 59 -62.71 -29.64 -5.02
C SER A 59 -63.97 -29.98 -4.20
N GLU A 60 -63.84 -30.65 -3.05
CA GLU A 60 -64.97 -31.09 -2.20
C GLU A 60 -64.97 -30.42 -0.81
N MET A 61 -65.48 -29.18 -0.72
CA MET A 61 -65.55 -28.40 0.52
C MET A 61 -66.87 -28.60 1.26
N ASP A 62 -67.12 -29.82 1.76
CA ASP A 62 -68.26 -30.17 2.62
C ASP A 62 -69.65 -29.77 2.06
N GLY A 63 -69.80 -29.78 0.73
CA GLY A 63 -71.02 -29.40 0.01
C GLY A 63 -71.00 -27.99 -0.59
N PHE A 64 -70.02 -27.16 -0.24
CA PHE A 64 -69.72 -25.90 -0.90
C PHE A 64 -68.72 -26.10 -2.05
N LYS A 65 -68.71 -25.16 -3.00
CA LYS A 65 -67.76 -25.12 -4.11
C LYS A 65 -67.15 -23.73 -4.25
N ILE A 66 -65.84 -23.68 -4.45
CA ILE A 66 -65.09 -22.46 -4.78
C ILE A 66 -65.16 -22.24 -6.29
N TYR A 67 -65.36 -20.98 -6.71
CA TYR A 67 -65.46 -20.60 -8.11
C TYR A 67 -64.19 -19.92 -8.65
N ASP A 68 -63.59 -19.03 -7.85
CA ASP A 68 -62.30 -18.38 -8.09
C ASP A 68 -61.69 -17.97 -6.74
N VAL A 69 -60.41 -17.65 -6.71
CA VAL A 69 -59.67 -17.13 -5.55
C VAL A 69 -58.90 -15.90 -6.00
N VAL A 70 -59.18 -14.73 -5.41
CA VAL A 70 -58.50 -13.48 -5.76
C VAL A 70 -57.60 -13.04 -4.60
N ILE A 71 -56.34 -12.78 -4.91
CA ILE A 71 -55.36 -12.24 -3.97
C ILE A 71 -55.32 -10.73 -4.17
N ASP A 72 -55.93 -10.01 -3.22
CA ASP A 72 -56.00 -8.54 -3.20
C ASP A 72 -54.60 -7.93 -3.08
N LYS A 73 -54.02 -8.00 -1.87
CA LYS A 73 -52.69 -7.46 -1.57
C LYS A 73 -51.75 -8.53 -1.00
N VAL A 74 -50.47 -8.42 -1.35
CA VAL A 74 -49.35 -9.16 -0.77
C VAL A 74 -48.34 -8.12 -0.33
N ASP A 75 -48.22 -7.92 0.99
CA ASP A 75 -47.24 -7.05 1.63
C ASP A 75 -46.32 -7.89 2.51
N GLN A 76 -45.11 -7.40 2.76
CA GLN A 76 -44.30 -7.85 3.89
C GLN A 76 -44.88 -7.31 5.21
N THR A 77 -44.96 -8.12 6.24
CA THR A 77 -45.25 -7.70 7.62
C THR A 77 -44.13 -6.82 8.18
N SER A 78 -44.47 -5.81 9.01
CA SER A 78 -43.43 -5.03 9.71
C SER A 78 -42.65 -5.93 10.67
N PHE A 79 -41.38 -5.62 10.90
CA PHE A 79 -40.55 -6.35 11.86
C PHE A 79 -41.17 -6.40 13.26
N ASP A 80 -41.87 -5.34 13.67
CA ASP A 80 -42.53 -5.22 14.98
C ASP A 80 -43.78 -6.11 15.15
N ALA A 81 -44.26 -6.73 14.06
CA ALA A 81 -45.44 -7.60 14.04
C ALA A 81 -45.10 -9.10 14.10
N HIS A 82 -43.81 -9.46 14.09
CA HIS A 82 -43.33 -10.83 14.23
C HIS A 82 -43.07 -11.18 15.70
N ASP A 83 -43.47 -12.38 16.14
CA ASP A 83 -43.27 -12.82 17.53
C ASP A 83 -41.87 -13.45 17.72
N PRO A 84 -40.97 -12.88 18.56
CA PRO A 84 -39.66 -13.47 18.83
C PRO A 84 -39.71 -14.85 19.51
N GLN A 85 -40.86 -15.27 20.03
CA GLN A 85 -41.07 -16.61 20.62
C GLN A 85 -41.58 -17.63 19.60
N ASN A 86 -42.01 -17.20 18.40
CA ASN A 86 -42.43 -18.09 17.32
C ASN A 86 -41.25 -18.46 16.41
N ILE A 87 -40.93 -19.76 16.36
CA ILE A 87 -39.83 -20.31 15.56
C ILE A 87 -39.93 -19.92 14.07
N LEU A 88 -41.15 -19.89 13.51
CA LEU A 88 -41.35 -19.52 12.10
C LEU A 88 -41.08 -18.04 11.82
N ASP A 89 -41.42 -17.17 12.77
CA ASP A 89 -41.13 -15.73 12.67
C ASP A 89 -39.63 -15.46 12.84
N VAL A 90 -38.95 -16.18 13.74
CA VAL A 90 -37.49 -16.09 13.90
C VAL A 90 -36.74 -16.57 12.65
N GLU A 91 -37.18 -17.66 12.01
CA GLU A 91 -36.64 -18.06 10.69
C GLU A 91 -36.93 -17.04 9.59
N GLY A 92 -38.12 -16.44 9.60
CA GLY A 92 -38.51 -15.36 8.69
C GLY A 92 -37.60 -14.14 8.81
N ILE A 93 -37.48 -13.57 10.02
CA ILE A 93 -36.59 -12.45 10.33
C ILE A 93 -35.15 -12.77 9.91
N ARG A 94 -34.64 -13.98 10.22
CA ARG A 94 -33.30 -14.41 9.82
C ARG A 94 -33.11 -14.43 8.29
N LYS A 95 -34.08 -14.97 7.53
CA LYS A 95 -34.03 -14.98 6.06
C LYS A 95 -34.05 -13.56 5.48
N ILE A 96 -34.98 -12.72 5.96
CA ILE A 96 -35.10 -11.33 5.51
C ILE A 96 -33.78 -10.58 5.78
N ALA A 97 -33.26 -10.65 7.01
CA ALA A 97 -32.01 -9.99 7.38
C ALA A 97 -30.81 -10.47 6.53
N ALA A 98 -30.73 -11.77 6.21
CA ALA A 98 -29.68 -12.30 5.34
C ALA A 98 -29.79 -11.77 3.90
N ILE A 99 -30.99 -11.75 3.31
CA ILE A 99 -31.23 -11.24 1.95
C ILE A 99 -30.96 -9.72 1.89
N THR A 100 -31.47 -8.96 2.86
CA THR A 100 -31.21 -7.52 2.97
C THR A 100 -29.73 -7.22 3.18
N SER A 101 -29.00 -8.05 3.95
CA SER A 101 -27.55 -7.92 4.11
C SER A 101 -26.81 -8.14 2.80
N SER A 102 -27.10 -9.22 2.05
CA SER A 102 -26.52 -9.47 0.72
C SER A 102 -26.78 -8.30 -0.22
N LYS A 103 -28.04 -7.87 -0.35
CA LYS A 103 -28.43 -6.78 -1.25
C LYS A 103 -27.82 -5.43 -0.85
N ASN A 104 -27.60 -5.18 0.45
CA ASN A 104 -26.86 -4.00 0.92
C ASN A 104 -25.35 -4.09 0.59
N ILE A 105 -24.74 -5.27 0.69
CA ILE A 105 -23.33 -5.49 0.31
C ILE A 105 -23.16 -5.31 -1.21
N GLU A 106 -24.02 -5.93 -2.01
CA GLU A 106 -24.07 -5.77 -3.47
C GLU A 106 -24.25 -4.29 -3.86
N THR A 107 -25.22 -3.60 -3.25
CA THR A 107 -25.48 -2.17 -3.49
C THR A 107 -24.30 -1.29 -3.09
N ASN A 108 -23.60 -1.62 -2.01
CA ASN A 108 -22.42 -0.88 -1.58
C ASN A 108 -21.22 -1.13 -2.51
N ALA A 109 -20.99 -2.37 -2.95
CA ALA A 109 -19.95 -2.70 -3.92
C ALA A 109 -20.16 -1.92 -5.22
N ILE A 110 -21.37 -1.97 -5.79
CA ILE A 110 -21.73 -1.22 -7.01
C ILE A 110 -21.46 0.28 -6.85
N ARG A 111 -21.74 0.88 -5.68
CA ARG A 111 -21.45 2.30 -5.40
C ARG A 111 -19.96 2.61 -5.27
N GLN A 112 -19.16 1.69 -4.74
CA GLN A 112 -17.69 1.85 -4.68
C GLN A 112 -17.08 1.69 -6.08
N ASP A 113 -17.57 0.74 -6.88
CA ASP A 113 -17.16 0.54 -8.27
C ASP A 113 -17.54 1.75 -9.14
N GLU A 114 -18.75 2.31 -8.98
CA GLU A 114 -19.19 3.55 -9.61
C GLU A 114 -18.27 4.74 -9.23
N GLN A 115 -18.00 4.92 -7.93
CA GLN A 115 -17.14 6.02 -7.45
C GLN A 115 -15.69 5.88 -7.94
N THR A 116 -15.14 4.66 -7.94
CA THR A 116 -13.77 4.42 -8.42
C THR A 116 -13.66 4.56 -9.95
N LEU A 117 -14.66 4.09 -10.71
CA LEU A 117 -14.72 4.27 -12.16
C LEU A 117 -14.86 5.75 -12.54
N MET A 118 -15.74 6.51 -11.87
CA MET A 118 -15.82 7.96 -12.07
C MET A 118 -14.50 8.64 -11.71
N ARG A 119 -13.89 8.32 -10.56
CA ARG A 119 -12.61 8.90 -10.16
C ARG A 119 -11.48 8.61 -11.14
N GLN A 120 -11.45 7.41 -11.74
CA GLN A 120 -10.52 7.07 -12.83
C GLN A 120 -10.77 7.92 -14.08
N LYS A 121 -12.04 8.08 -14.49
CA LYS A 121 -12.42 8.88 -15.67
C LYS A 121 -12.20 10.38 -15.47
N ASP A 122 -12.38 10.90 -14.27
CA ASP A 122 -12.02 12.27 -13.90
C ASP A 122 -10.50 12.49 -14.04
N VAL A 123 -9.69 11.60 -13.48
CA VAL A 123 -8.22 11.69 -13.56
C VAL A 123 -7.72 11.51 -15.00
N GLU A 124 -8.33 10.63 -15.80
CA GLU A 124 -8.05 10.51 -17.23
C GLU A 124 -8.42 11.81 -17.99
N ALA A 125 -9.57 12.41 -17.68
CA ALA A 125 -10.00 13.66 -18.29
C ALA A 125 -9.14 14.87 -17.87
N GLU A 126 -8.70 14.95 -16.60
CA GLU A 126 -7.78 15.98 -16.12
C GLU A 126 -6.39 15.86 -16.76
N ASN A 127 -5.84 14.65 -16.87
CA ASN A 127 -4.57 14.41 -17.57
C ASN A 127 -4.67 14.79 -19.07
N ASN A 128 -5.76 14.39 -19.74
CA ASN A 128 -6.00 14.74 -21.13
C ASN A 128 -6.17 16.26 -21.32
N ARG A 129 -6.87 16.96 -20.41
CA ARG A 129 -6.95 18.43 -20.41
C ARG A 129 -5.58 19.06 -20.23
N ALA A 130 -4.82 18.68 -19.21
CA ALA A 130 -3.48 19.23 -18.96
C ALA A 130 -2.52 18.99 -20.13
N GLN A 131 -2.64 17.87 -20.85
CA GLN A 131 -1.88 17.61 -22.08
C GLN A 131 -2.31 18.52 -23.24
N LEU A 132 -3.61 18.78 -23.42
CA LEU A 132 -4.12 19.72 -24.42
C LEU A 132 -3.75 21.17 -24.09
N ASP A 133 -3.89 21.60 -22.83
CA ASP A 133 -3.49 22.92 -22.35
C ASP A 133 -2.00 23.16 -22.58
N LYS A 134 -1.17 22.15 -22.30
CA LYS A 134 0.28 22.18 -22.61
C LYS A 134 0.51 22.32 -24.12
N GLN A 135 -0.17 21.54 -24.96
CA GLN A 135 -0.05 21.65 -26.41
C GLN A 135 -0.51 23.03 -26.92
N GLU A 136 -1.56 23.61 -26.34
CA GLU A 136 -1.98 24.96 -26.68
C GLU A 136 -0.91 26.00 -26.30
N GLN A 137 -0.35 25.93 -25.09
CA GLN A 137 0.73 26.82 -24.66
C GLN A 137 1.99 26.68 -25.52
N GLU A 138 2.41 25.45 -25.88
CA GLU A 138 3.53 25.20 -26.80
C GLU A 138 3.25 25.75 -28.21
N ASN A 139 2.01 25.60 -28.72
CA ASN A 139 1.58 26.18 -29.99
C ASN A 139 1.57 27.72 -29.93
N GLN A 140 0.97 28.33 -28.91
CA GLN A 140 0.96 29.79 -28.71
C GLN A 140 2.38 30.35 -28.59
N ALA A 141 3.28 29.67 -27.85
CA ALA A 141 4.67 30.09 -27.69
C ALA A 141 5.46 29.98 -29.00
N ARG A 142 5.21 28.94 -29.81
CA ARG A 142 5.79 28.81 -31.16
C ARG A 142 5.31 29.95 -32.06
N VAL A 143 4.00 30.19 -32.13
CA VAL A 143 3.40 31.25 -32.97
C VAL A 143 3.88 32.65 -32.55
N LYS A 144 4.00 32.93 -31.24
CA LYS A 144 4.58 34.20 -30.74
C LYS A 144 6.02 34.38 -31.22
N ARG A 145 6.88 33.37 -31.04
CA ARG A 145 8.28 33.39 -31.51
C ARG A 145 8.39 33.55 -33.03
N GLU A 146 7.51 32.91 -33.78
CA GLU A 146 7.47 33.00 -35.25
C GLU A 146 7.05 34.42 -35.70
N ILE A 147 6.05 35.01 -35.06
CA ILE A 147 5.66 36.42 -35.27
C ILE A 147 6.79 37.38 -34.87
N GLU A 148 7.51 37.13 -33.78
CA GLU A 148 8.65 37.95 -33.35
C GLU A 148 9.82 37.88 -34.33
N ILE A 149 10.14 36.68 -34.87
CA ILE A 149 11.17 36.50 -35.91
C ILE A 149 10.76 37.22 -37.20
N ILE A 150 9.52 37.05 -37.67
CA ILE A 150 9.02 37.72 -38.89
C ILE A 150 9.04 39.24 -38.71
N ARG A 151 8.61 39.77 -37.55
CA ARG A 151 8.69 41.21 -37.26
C ARG A 151 10.13 41.71 -37.27
N ALA A 152 11.06 41.01 -36.62
CA ALA A 152 12.47 41.41 -36.60
C ALA A 152 13.10 41.37 -38.01
N GLN A 153 12.69 40.44 -38.87
CA GLN A 153 13.11 40.38 -40.27
C GLN A 153 12.54 41.52 -41.11
N GLU A 154 11.22 41.78 -41.02
CA GLU A 154 10.56 42.89 -41.72
C GLU A 154 11.08 44.26 -41.24
N GLU A 155 11.31 44.45 -39.94
CA GLU A 155 11.90 45.68 -39.40
C GLU A 155 13.35 45.88 -39.86
N ALA A 156 14.16 44.82 -39.89
CA ALA A 156 15.53 44.88 -40.40
C ALA A 156 15.57 45.20 -41.92
N LEU A 157 14.73 44.55 -42.73
CA LEU A 157 14.63 44.81 -44.17
C LEU A 157 14.07 46.22 -44.45
N ALA A 158 13.09 46.68 -43.68
CA ALA A 158 12.54 48.02 -43.80
C ALA A 158 13.56 49.10 -43.43
N GLU A 159 14.40 48.88 -42.41
CA GLU A 159 15.47 49.81 -42.05
C GLU A 159 16.64 49.75 -43.05
N GLU A 160 17.04 48.57 -43.54
CA GLU A 160 18.03 48.45 -44.62
C GLU A 160 17.59 49.26 -45.85
N LYS A 161 16.35 49.09 -46.29
CA LYS A 161 15.78 49.83 -47.43
C LYS A 161 15.62 51.31 -47.12
N ARG A 162 15.30 51.70 -45.87
CA ARG A 162 15.29 53.12 -45.45
C ARG A 162 16.68 53.74 -45.55
N GLN A 163 17.72 53.06 -45.07
CA GLN A 163 19.11 53.51 -45.17
C GLN A 163 19.58 53.55 -46.64
N GLU A 164 19.16 52.59 -47.46
CA GLU A 164 19.42 52.61 -48.91
C GLU A 164 18.80 53.86 -49.57
N TYR A 165 17.53 54.17 -49.30
CA TYR A 165 16.88 55.38 -49.82
C TYR A 165 17.49 56.67 -49.29
N ILE A 166 17.94 56.72 -48.02
CA ILE A 166 18.69 57.86 -47.46
C ILE A 166 20.02 58.03 -48.20
N SER A 167 20.77 56.94 -48.41
CA SER A 167 22.05 56.93 -49.13
C SER A 167 21.88 57.39 -50.59
N GLN A 168 20.87 56.88 -51.31
CA GLN A 168 20.55 57.32 -52.67
C GLN A 168 20.15 58.81 -52.70
N LYS A 169 19.38 59.29 -51.72
CA LYS A 169 18.98 60.70 -51.60
C LYS A 169 20.16 61.63 -51.35
N GLU A 170 21.03 61.31 -50.38
CA GLU A 170 22.19 62.16 -50.10
C GLU A 170 23.28 62.03 -51.19
N LEU A 171 23.41 60.89 -51.88
CA LEU A 171 24.27 60.76 -53.07
C LEU A 171 23.77 61.65 -54.22
N ALA A 172 22.47 61.60 -54.53
CA ALA A 172 21.87 62.47 -55.55
C ALA A 172 22.01 63.96 -55.17
N ARG A 173 21.83 64.29 -53.88
CA ARG A 173 22.06 65.64 -53.37
C ARG A 173 23.50 66.08 -53.53
N LEU A 174 24.47 65.28 -53.11
CA LEU A 174 25.91 65.58 -53.25
C LEU A 174 26.29 65.75 -54.72
N GLN A 175 25.75 64.92 -55.63
CA GLN A 175 25.92 65.11 -57.07
C GLN A 175 25.32 66.43 -57.56
N THR A 176 24.16 66.88 -57.05
CA THR A 176 23.63 68.20 -57.41
C THR A 176 24.46 69.35 -56.82
N GLU A 177 24.94 69.24 -55.59
CA GLU A 177 25.80 70.24 -54.94
C GLU A 177 27.17 70.34 -55.65
N GLU A 178 27.78 69.21 -56.01
CA GLU A 178 29.02 69.12 -56.80
C GLU A 178 28.86 69.75 -58.20
N ASN A 179 27.77 69.44 -58.91
CA ASN A 179 27.51 70.00 -60.23
C ASN A 179 27.21 71.52 -60.17
N VAL A 180 26.56 72.00 -59.11
CA VAL A 180 26.37 73.44 -58.86
C VAL A 180 27.71 74.10 -58.54
N ALA A 181 28.53 73.53 -57.66
CA ALA A 181 29.83 74.06 -57.28
C ALA A 181 30.78 74.15 -58.49
N LYS A 182 30.94 73.06 -59.26
CA LYS A 182 31.75 73.05 -60.50
C LYS A 182 31.29 74.10 -61.50
N ARG A 183 29.97 74.34 -61.62
CA ARG A 183 29.41 75.35 -62.52
C ARG A 183 29.62 76.78 -62.00
N GLN A 184 29.59 76.99 -60.68
CA GLN A 184 29.94 78.27 -60.06
C GLN A 184 31.44 78.57 -60.22
N GLU A 185 32.32 77.60 -59.97
CA GLU A 185 33.77 77.73 -60.17
C GLU A 185 34.11 77.99 -61.65
N SER A 186 33.48 77.27 -62.58
CA SER A 186 33.64 77.51 -64.03
C SER A 186 33.20 78.94 -64.42
N MET A 187 32.07 79.41 -63.88
CA MET A 187 31.57 80.78 -64.13
C MET A 187 32.48 81.85 -63.51
N GLN A 188 33.03 81.61 -62.31
CA GLN A 188 34.00 82.50 -61.69
C GLN A 188 35.29 82.57 -62.52
N MET A 189 35.80 81.42 -62.98
CA MET A 189 36.97 81.34 -63.85
C MET A 189 36.74 82.05 -65.20
N GLU A 190 35.56 81.95 -65.80
CA GLU A 190 35.19 82.67 -67.02
C GLU A 190 35.12 84.20 -66.78
N VAL A 191 34.58 84.63 -65.64
CA VAL A 191 34.55 86.05 -65.24
C VAL A 191 35.96 86.57 -64.95
N GLU A 192 36.83 85.81 -64.28
CA GLU A 192 38.22 86.18 -64.01
C GLU A 192 39.07 86.21 -65.28
N LEU A 193 38.88 85.25 -66.20
CA LEU A 193 39.53 85.26 -67.51
C LEU A 193 39.12 86.48 -68.33
N THR A 194 37.82 86.78 -68.35
CA THR A 194 37.26 87.98 -69.03
C THR A 194 37.80 89.26 -68.40
N ARG A 195 37.86 89.33 -67.07
CA ARG A 195 38.43 90.45 -66.33
C ARG A 195 39.92 90.64 -66.63
N SER A 196 40.72 89.58 -66.58
CA SER A 196 42.16 89.63 -66.90
C SER A 196 42.40 90.00 -68.36
N SER A 197 41.54 89.56 -69.28
CA SER A 197 41.56 89.98 -70.68
C SER A 197 41.29 91.48 -70.83
N ASN A 198 40.28 92.01 -70.15
CA ASN A 198 39.97 93.44 -70.13
C ASN A 198 41.10 94.28 -69.50
N GLU A 199 41.65 93.82 -68.37
CA GLU A 199 42.79 94.47 -67.69
C GLU A 199 44.05 94.48 -68.58
N ARG A 200 44.31 93.41 -69.34
CA ARG A 200 45.37 93.38 -70.38
C ARG A 200 45.07 94.34 -71.52
N GLN A 201 43.83 94.41 -72.01
CA GLN A 201 43.46 95.31 -73.10
C GLN A 201 43.60 96.79 -72.70
N VAL A 202 43.24 97.14 -71.47
CA VAL A 202 43.47 98.47 -70.88
C VAL A 202 44.97 98.73 -70.73
N ALA A 203 45.76 97.76 -70.28
CA ALA A 203 47.22 97.91 -70.18
C ALA A 203 47.89 98.16 -71.55
N ILE A 204 47.48 97.44 -72.60
CA ILE A 204 47.96 97.64 -73.97
C ILE A 204 47.61 99.04 -74.47
N GLN A 205 46.36 99.49 -74.30
CA GLN A 205 45.95 100.86 -74.67
C GLN A 205 46.74 101.92 -73.90
N GLN A 206 47.03 101.69 -72.62
CA GLN A 206 47.84 102.59 -71.80
C GLN A 206 49.31 102.62 -72.27
N GLU A 207 49.87 101.49 -72.71
CA GLU A 207 51.20 101.43 -73.32
C GLU A 207 51.24 102.16 -74.67
N GLU A 208 50.24 101.98 -75.54
CA GLU A 208 50.12 102.71 -76.81
C GLU A 208 50.03 104.24 -76.58
N VAL A 209 49.23 104.69 -75.62
CA VAL A 209 49.13 106.11 -75.23
C VAL A 209 50.47 106.64 -74.68
N ASN A 210 51.19 105.86 -73.88
CA ASN A 210 52.50 106.25 -73.36
C ASN A 210 53.56 106.29 -74.48
N ARG A 211 53.53 105.33 -75.40
CA ARG A 211 54.39 105.27 -76.59
C ARG A 211 54.15 106.44 -77.53
N ALA A 212 52.89 106.85 -77.73
CA ALA A 212 52.54 108.05 -78.49
C ALA A 212 53.11 109.32 -77.85
N LYS A 213 53.00 109.48 -76.53
CA LYS A 213 53.60 110.61 -75.78
C LYS A 213 55.12 110.65 -75.93
N GLU A 214 55.81 109.52 -75.72
CA GLU A 214 57.27 109.45 -75.87
C GLU A 214 57.71 109.68 -77.33
N THR A 215 56.89 109.33 -78.33
CA THR A 215 57.22 109.61 -79.75
C THR A 215 57.20 111.12 -80.05
N GLU A 216 56.21 111.87 -79.54
CA GLU A 216 56.18 113.34 -79.64
C GLU A 216 57.25 114.01 -78.74
N ARG A 217 57.62 113.38 -77.61
CA ARG A 217 58.76 113.84 -76.79
C ARG A 217 60.09 113.69 -77.52
N VAL A 218 60.35 112.54 -78.13
CA VAL A 218 61.55 112.30 -78.95
C VAL A 218 61.57 113.20 -80.20
N ARG A 219 60.41 113.58 -80.74
CA ARG A 219 60.31 114.55 -81.84
C ARG A 219 60.74 115.96 -81.40
N THR A 220 60.20 116.45 -80.30
CA THR A 220 60.56 117.78 -79.76
C THR A 220 62.00 117.81 -79.24
N GLU A 221 62.49 116.74 -78.60
CA GLU A 221 63.90 116.58 -78.23
C GLU A 221 64.83 116.55 -79.45
N ARG A 222 64.42 115.99 -80.60
CA ARG A 222 65.20 116.03 -81.85
C ARG A 222 65.34 117.44 -82.44
N GLU A 223 64.25 118.22 -82.45
CA GLU A 223 64.28 119.60 -82.93
C GLU A 223 65.20 120.49 -82.07
N ILE A 224 65.32 120.19 -80.77
CA ILE A 224 66.27 120.83 -79.85
C ILE A 224 67.70 120.31 -80.07
N ALA A 225 67.91 118.99 -80.15
CA ALA A 225 69.23 118.39 -80.30
C ALA A 225 69.91 118.79 -81.62
N GLN A 226 69.15 119.00 -82.69
CA GLN A 226 69.71 119.48 -83.96
C GLN A 226 70.33 120.88 -83.83
N GLN A 227 69.91 121.70 -82.85
CA GLN A 227 70.53 122.99 -82.52
C GLN A 227 71.71 122.90 -81.53
N THR A 228 71.92 121.76 -80.85
CA THR A 228 73.09 121.54 -79.97
C THR A 228 74.23 120.85 -80.72
N MET A 229 73.93 119.94 -81.66
CA MET A 229 74.95 119.25 -82.46
C MET A 229 75.80 120.21 -83.31
N GLU A 230 75.27 121.35 -83.75
CA GLU A 230 76.05 122.42 -84.42
C GLU A 230 77.06 123.11 -83.49
N LYS A 231 76.94 122.97 -82.16
CA LYS A 231 77.83 123.55 -81.14
C LYS A 231 78.79 122.52 -80.53
N GLU A 232 78.35 121.27 -80.38
CA GLU A 232 79.12 120.21 -79.71
C GLU A 232 80.14 119.53 -80.63
N ALA A 233 80.01 119.69 -81.95
CA ALA A 233 80.98 119.19 -82.95
C ALA A 233 82.40 119.80 -82.84
N ALA A 234 82.64 120.73 -81.91
CA ALA A 234 83.87 121.51 -81.82
C ALA A 234 84.86 121.10 -80.71
N LEU A 235 84.54 120.17 -79.80
CA LEU A 235 85.36 120.00 -78.57
C LEU A 235 85.65 118.58 -78.03
N GLU A 236 84.98 117.50 -78.46
CA GLU A 236 85.13 116.17 -77.81
C GLU A 236 86.01 115.15 -78.58
N GLU A 237 86.89 115.59 -79.48
CA GLU A 237 88.02 114.75 -79.94
C GLU A 237 89.21 114.82 -78.96
N SER A 238 89.04 114.34 -77.71
CA SER A 238 90.13 113.70 -76.92
C SER A 238 89.80 113.35 -75.45
N ARG A 239 89.18 112.18 -75.21
CA ARG A 239 89.86 110.98 -74.61
C ARG A 239 88.89 109.89 -74.11
N LYS A 240 89.27 108.62 -74.33
CA LYS A 240 88.63 107.40 -73.80
C LYS A 240 89.69 106.52 -73.07
N ALA A 241 89.22 105.64 -72.17
CA ALA A 241 89.90 104.48 -71.53
C ALA A 241 91.05 104.78 -70.52
N VAL A 242 91.31 104.10 -69.38
CA VAL A 242 91.40 102.67 -68.90
C VAL A 242 92.44 101.79 -69.63
N VAL A 243 93.13 100.80 -69.00
CA VAL A 243 92.87 100.03 -67.74
C VAL A 243 93.98 100.25 -66.65
N GLU A 244 94.54 99.36 -65.80
CA GLU A 244 94.54 97.88 -65.63
C GLU A 244 94.58 97.36 -64.15
N THR A 245 95.58 96.54 -63.73
CA THR A 245 95.55 95.68 -62.51
C THR A 245 96.91 95.66 -61.72
N ARG A 246 97.25 94.84 -60.70
CA ARG A 246 96.85 93.48 -60.23
C ARG A 246 97.48 93.11 -58.86
N SER A 247 96.90 92.14 -58.10
CA SER A 247 97.59 90.96 -57.47
C SER A 247 96.91 90.32 -56.23
N GLN A 248 96.20 89.19 -56.41
CA GLN A 248 95.93 88.18 -55.35
C GLN A 248 95.67 86.81 -56.02
N ARG A 249 96.43 85.74 -55.66
CA ARG A 249 96.12 84.36 -56.14
C ARG A 249 96.79 83.17 -55.41
N VAL A 250 97.29 83.33 -54.17
CA VAL A 250 98.10 82.28 -53.49
C VAL A 250 97.49 81.75 -52.17
N GLU A 251 96.57 82.47 -51.54
CA GLU A 251 95.98 82.03 -50.25
C GLU A 251 94.81 81.04 -50.38
N ILE A 252 94.15 80.98 -51.54
CA ILE A 252 92.90 80.21 -51.72
C ILE A 252 93.18 78.70 -51.76
N GLU A 253 94.19 78.27 -52.53
CA GLU A 253 94.53 76.86 -52.73
C GLU A 253 94.93 76.16 -51.41
N ARG A 254 95.48 76.93 -50.45
CA ARG A 254 95.97 76.39 -49.17
C ARG A 254 94.88 76.17 -48.11
N LYS A 255 93.65 76.64 -48.34
CA LYS A 255 92.49 76.36 -47.48
C LYS A 255 91.77 75.08 -47.88
N ILE A 256 91.46 74.93 -49.17
CA ILE A 256 90.63 73.83 -49.72
C ILE A 256 91.15 72.45 -49.27
N ALA A 257 92.46 72.23 -49.43
CA ALA A 257 93.10 70.95 -49.10
C ALA A 257 93.03 70.53 -47.61
N ARG A 258 92.68 71.43 -46.67
CA ARG A 258 92.47 71.08 -45.25
C ARG A 258 91.04 70.68 -44.95
N GLU A 259 90.07 71.37 -45.54
CA GLU A 259 88.64 71.11 -45.32
C GLU A 259 88.23 69.77 -45.97
N GLU A 260 88.87 69.37 -47.08
CA GLU A 260 88.65 68.06 -47.71
C GLU A 260 89.09 66.89 -46.82
N GLU A 261 90.22 67.01 -46.11
CA GLU A 261 90.79 65.94 -45.26
C GLU A 261 89.99 65.74 -43.96
N GLU A 262 89.53 66.81 -43.30
CA GLU A 262 88.61 66.69 -42.16
C GLU A 262 87.24 66.14 -42.58
N THR A 263 86.73 66.54 -43.75
CA THR A 263 85.45 66.03 -44.30
C THR A 263 85.53 64.52 -44.59
N ALA A 264 86.66 64.01 -45.05
CA ALA A 264 86.87 62.58 -45.25
C ALA A 264 86.87 61.80 -43.92
N ASN A 265 87.60 62.29 -42.91
CA ASN A 265 87.66 61.66 -41.58
C ASN A 265 86.30 61.63 -40.88
N LEU A 266 85.52 62.72 -40.95
CA LEU A 266 84.18 62.79 -40.36
C LEU A 266 83.22 61.77 -40.97
N ARG A 267 83.28 61.58 -42.31
CA ARG A 267 82.45 60.58 -43.01
C ARG A 267 82.82 59.15 -42.60
N ALA A 268 84.12 58.84 -42.53
CA ALA A 268 84.59 57.53 -42.10
C ALA A 268 84.13 57.19 -40.67
N PHE A 269 84.23 58.15 -39.73
CA PHE A 269 83.77 57.97 -38.35
C PHE A 269 82.25 57.73 -38.28
N GLN A 270 81.45 58.54 -38.98
CA GLN A 270 79.99 58.39 -38.99
C GLN A 270 79.52 57.09 -39.68
N GLN A 271 80.27 56.55 -40.65
CA GLN A 271 79.98 55.22 -41.19
C GLN A 271 80.23 54.13 -40.14
N VAL A 272 81.37 54.14 -39.44
CA VAL A 272 81.67 53.16 -38.40
C VAL A 272 80.65 53.21 -37.25
N GLU A 273 80.21 54.40 -36.82
CA GLU A 273 79.14 54.52 -35.81
C GLU A 273 77.78 54.02 -36.32
N ARG A 274 77.42 54.28 -37.58
CA ARG A 274 76.19 53.74 -38.18
C ARG A 274 76.24 52.22 -38.28
N ASP A 275 77.31 51.65 -38.81
CA ASP A 275 77.48 50.20 -38.94
C ASP A 275 77.48 49.50 -37.57
N LYS A 276 78.08 50.12 -36.56
CA LYS A 276 78.03 49.65 -35.16
C LYS A 276 76.60 49.72 -34.60
N LYS A 277 75.86 50.80 -34.86
CA LYS A 277 74.47 50.95 -34.40
C LYS A 277 73.52 49.98 -35.09
N VAL A 278 73.64 49.80 -36.40
CA VAL A 278 72.88 48.80 -37.17
C VAL A 278 73.09 47.41 -36.59
N LYS A 279 74.36 46.98 -36.43
CA LYS A 279 74.69 45.66 -35.84
C LYS A 279 74.22 45.49 -34.41
N LEU A 280 74.17 46.57 -33.61
CA LEU A 280 73.55 46.53 -32.28
C LEU A 280 72.05 46.28 -32.39
N THR A 281 71.33 47.05 -33.21
CA THR A 281 69.87 46.88 -33.39
C THR A 281 69.50 45.55 -34.07
N GLU A 282 70.35 44.99 -34.94
CA GLU A 282 70.18 43.65 -35.51
C GLU A 282 70.34 42.55 -34.44
N ALA A 283 71.31 42.71 -33.53
CA ALA A 283 71.51 41.80 -32.40
C ALA A 283 70.38 41.90 -31.36
N GLU A 284 69.92 43.12 -31.05
CA GLU A 284 68.78 43.37 -30.16
C GLU A 284 67.49 42.79 -30.75
N ALA A 285 67.18 43.07 -32.02
CA ALA A 285 66.01 42.50 -32.70
C ALA A 285 66.08 40.97 -32.82
N GLY A 286 67.27 40.39 -33.02
CA GLY A 286 67.48 38.94 -33.00
C GLY A 286 67.24 38.33 -31.62
N ALA A 287 67.69 38.99 -30.55
CA ALA A 287 67.46 38.57 -29.18
C ALA A 287 65.97 38.69 -28.76
N GLU A 288 65.29 39.77 -29.16
CA GLU A 288 63.83 39.90 -28.96
C GLU A 288 63.06 38.86 -29.77
N ALA A 289 63.44 38.58 -31.01
CA ALA A 289 62.78 37.56 -31.83
C ALA A 289 62.87 36.15 -31.22
N GLU A 290 64.06 35.73 -30.77
CA GLU A 290 64.21 34.44 -30.08
C GLU A 290 63.60 34.44 -28.66
N GLY A 291 63.56 35.58 -27.97
CA GLY A 291 62.82 35.75 -26.71
C GLY A 291 61.31 35.59 -26.89
N ILE A 292 60.73 36.22 -27.91
CA ILE A 292 59.32 36.07 -28.28
C ILE A 292 59.04 34.62 -28.72
N ARG A 293 59.93 34.02 -29.51
CA ARG A 293 59.81 32.64 -29.98
C ARG A 293 59.81 31.61 -28.85
N THR A 294 60.73 31.74 -27.90
CA THR A 294 60.82 30.85 -26.74
C THR A 294 59.64 31.04 -25.77
N VAL A 295 59.17 32.27 -25.55
CA VAL A 295 57.94 32.53 -24.78
C VAL A 295 56.69 32.01 -25.49
N ALA A 296 56.62 32.11 -26.83
CA ALA A 296 55.52 31.57 -27.62
C ALA A 296 55.49 30.03 -27.58
N LEU A 297 56.65 29.37 -27.72
CA LEU A 297 56.79 27.92 -27.57
C LEU A 297 56.37 27.47 -26.16
N ALA A 298 56.91 28.09 -25.10
CA ALA A 298 56.57 27.75 -23.72
C ALA A 298 55.07 27.99 -23.38
N ARG A 299 54.42 28.97 -24.03
CA ARG A 299 52.97 29.17 -23.93
C ARG A 299 52.20 28.07 -24.67
N ALA A 300 52.59 27.74 -25.89
CA ALA A 300 51.96 26.68 -26.69
C ALA A 300 52.10 25.30 -26.01
N GLU A 301 53.27 24.97 -25.48
CA GLU A 301 53.50 23.75 -24.69
C GLU A 301 52.63 23.72 -23.43
N LYS A 302 52.51 24.85 -22.71
CA LYS A 302 51.65 24.94 -21.52
C LYS A 302 50.16 24.80 -21.87
N GLN A 303 49.71 25.34 -23.00
CA GLN A 303 48.32 25.19 -23.47
C GLN A 303 48.05 23.75 -23.91
N ALA A 304 48.92 23.15 -24.74
CA ALA A 304 48.80 21.76 -25.15
C ALA A 304 48.84 20.79 -23.96
N ALA A 305 49.66 21.05 -22.93
CA ALA A 305 49.68 20.26 -21.70
C ALA A 305 48.38 20.42 -20.88
N ALA A 306 47.79 21.62 -20.83
CA ALA A 306 46.51 21.84 -20.16
C ALA A 306 45.35 21.14 -20.90
N GLU A 307 45.27 21.29 -22.22
CA GLU A 307 44.30 20.60 -23.07
C GLU A 307 44.44 19.07 -22.99
N TRP A 308 45.67 18.56 -22.89
CA TRP A 308 45.91 17.12 -22.71
C TRP A 308 45.44 16.60 -21.35
N VAL A 309 45.67 17.36 -20.27
CA VAL A 309 45.15 17.03 -18.93
C VAL A 309 43.63 17.09 -18.90
N GLU A 310 43.02 18.15 -19.45
CA GLU A 310 41.57 18.30 -19.53
C GLU A 310 40.93 17.14 -20.31
N LYS A 311 41.50 16.80 -21.47
CA LYS A 311 41.08 15.64 -22.26
C LYS A 311 41.19 14.33 -21.49
N GLN A 312 42.30 14.09 -20.77
CA GLN A 312 42.46 12.89 -19.95
C GLN A 312 41.46 12.83 -18.78
N THR A 313 41.13 13.97 -18.15
CA THR A 313 40.06 14.01 -17.13
C THR A 313 38.69 13.72 -17.75
N LEU A 314 38.40 14.25 -18.94
CA LEU A 314 37.14 14.02 -19.65
C LEU A 314 37.01 12.55 -20.10
N GLU A 315 38.08 11.94 -20.61
CA GLU A 315 38.13 10.52 -20.99
C GLU A 315 37.97 9.61 -19.76
N SER A 316 38.58 9.97 -18.61
CA SER A 316 38.41 9.25 -17.34
C SER A 316 36.97 9.35 -16.80
N GLU A 317 36.40 10.55 -16.76
CA GLU A 317 34.99 10.76 -16.38
C GLU A 317 34.02 10.03 -17.31
N ALA A 318 34.28 10.02 -18.61
CA ALA A 318 33.48 9.28 -19.58
C ALA A 318 33.54 7.77 -19.32
N GLN A 319 34.73 7.22 -19.07
CA GLN A 319 34.88 5.79 -18.70
C GLN A 319 34.17 5.45 -17.39
N ILE A 320 34.21 6.33 -16.38
CA ILE A 320 33.45 6.14 -15.13
C ILE A 320 31.94 6.14 -15.41
N LYS A 321 31.43 7.13 -16.15
CA LYS A 321 30.00 7.25 -16.51
C LYS A 321 29.50 6.12 -17.42
N ILE A 322 30.39 5.54 -18.23
CA ILE A 322 30.11 4.31 -19.00
C ILE A 322 30.00 3.13 -18.03
N ARG A 323 31.00 2.89 -17.18
CA ARG A 323 31.00 1.76 -16.23
C ARG A 323 29.86 1.80 -15.22
N THR A 324 29.45 2.97 -14.72
CA THR A 324 28.28 3.05 -13.84
C THR A 324 27.00 2.68 -14.58
N ARG A 325 26.82 3.17 -15.82
CA ARG A 325 25.68 2.80 -16.67
C ARG A 325 25.69 1.34 -17.09
N GLU A 326 26.86 0.75 -17.34
CA GLU A 326 27.00 -0.68 -17.61
C GLU A 326 26.60 -1.51 -16.38
N ALA A 327 27.05 -1.12 -15.18
CA ALA A 327 26.66 -1.77 -13.93
C ALA A 327 25.16 -1.60 -13.60
N GLU A 328 24.59 -0.40 -13.81
CA GLU A 328 23.16 -0.11 -13.69
C GLU A 328 22.33 -0.97 -14.67
N ASN A 329 22.74 -1.04 -15.94
CA ASN A 329 22.10 -1.85 -16.95
C ASN A 329 22.20 -3.35 -16.66
N GLU A 330 23.37 -3.85 -16.24
CA GLU A 330 23.52 -5.25 -15.79
C GLU A 330 22.61 -5.57 -14.61
N LEU A 331 22.49 -4.66 -13.64
CA LEU A 331 21.64 -4.85 -12.47
C LEU A 331 20.16 -4.85 -12.87
N HIS A 332 19.74 -3.94 -13.76
CA HIS A 332 18.39 -3.93 -14.34
C HIS A 332 18.07 -5.13 -15.23
N VAL A 333 19.05 -5.72 -15.92
CA VAL A 333 18.88 -6.98 -16.64
C VAL A 333 18.69 -8.11 -15.63
N LYS A 334 19.56 -8.23 -14.62
CA LYS A 334 19.49 -9.28 -13.58
C LYS A 334 18.20 -9.22 -12.77
N THR A 335 17.66 -8.04 -12.43
CA THR A 335 16.34 -7.93 -11.78
C THR A 335 15.22 -8.39 -12.71
N ARG A 336 15.24 -8.00 -14.00
CA ARG A 336 14.24 -8.44 -14.98
C ARG A 336 14.33 -9.92 -15.31
N GLU A 337 15.53 -10.52 -15.28
CA GLU A 337 15.72 -11.96 -15.43
C GLU A 337 15.15 -12.70 -14.22
N ALA A 338 15.41 -12.24 -13.00
CA ALA A 338 14.82 -12.80 -11.78
C ALA A 338 13.28 -12.66 -11.76
N GLU A 339 12.73 -11.50 -12.13
CA GLU A 339 11.28 -11.27 -12.29
C GLU A 339 10.69 -12.22 -13.36
N ALA A 340 11.36 -12.37 -14.50
CA ALA A 340 10.91 -13.24 -15.58
C ALA A 340 11.02 -14.73 -15.22
N GLU A 341 11.97 -15.14 -14.38
CA GLU A 341 12.09 -16.49 -13.84
C GLU A 341 10.98 -16.78 -12.83
N LEU A 342 10.69 -15.83 -11.92
CA LEU A 342 9.55 -15.90 -11.00
C LEU A 342 8.22 -16.03 -11.77
N ILE A 343 8.03 -15.26 -12.84
CA ILE A 343 6.86 -15.33 -13.74
C ILE A 343 6.81 -16.63 -14.55
N ARG A 344 7.96 -17.23 -14.89
CA ARG A 344 8.02 -18.56 -15.53
C ARG A 344 7.61 -19.65 -14.55
N ASP A 345 8.04 -19.56 -13.29
CA ASP A 345 7.75 -20.59 -12.30
C ASP A 345 6.33 -20.52 -11.74
N THR A 346 5.73 -19.34 -11.59
CA THR A 346 4.27 -19.23 -11.36
C THR A 346 3.48 -19.79 -12.53
N LYS A 347 3.84 -19.46 -13.78
CA LYS A 347 3.17 -20.03 -14.97
C LYS A 347 3.42 -21.53 -15.14
N ARG A 348 4.54 -22.08 -14.65
CA ARG A 348 4.78 -23.53 -14.56
C ARG A 348 3.94 -24.18 -13.46
N ALA A 349 3.66 -23.50 -12.36
CA ALA A 349 2.69 -23.97 -11.36
C ALA A 349 1.28 -24.01 -11.95
N GLU A 350 0.79 -22.90 -12.52
CA GLU A 350 -0.51 -22.85 -13.22
C GLU A 350 -0.60 -23.91 -14.35
N ALA A 351 0.47 -24.13 -15.11
CA ALA A 351 0.48 -25.14 -16.17
C ALA A 351 0.42 -26.57 -15.60
N LYS A 352 1.07 -26.85 -14.47
CA LYS A 352 0.94 -28.14 -13.75
C LYS A 352 -0.47 -28.31 -13.19
N GLU A 353 -1.10 -27.26 -12.67
CA GLU A 353 -2.49 -27.29 -12.21
C GLU A 353 -3.46 -27.56 -13.35
N ARG A 354 -3.32 -26.88 -14.50
CA ARG A 354 -4.14 -27.13 -15.70
C ARG A 354 -3.91 -28.53 -16.28
N MET A 355 -2.67 -29.03 -16.29
CA MET A 355 -2.39 -30.42 -16.69
C MET A 355 -2.97 -31.43 -15.69
N ALA A 356 -2.94 -31.17 -14.39
CA ALA A 356 -3.59 -32.00 -13.39
C ALA A 356 -5.12 -31.97 -13.49
N HIS A 357 -5.70 -30.87 -13.97
CA HIS A 357 -7.14 -30.79 -14.29
C HIS A 357 -7.49 -31.64 -15.51
N ALA A 358 -6.76 -31.48 -16.62
CA ALA A 358 -6.96 -32.30 -17.82
C ALA A 358 -6.78 -33.80 -17.54
N LEU A 359 -5.79 -34.19 -16.72
CA LEU A 359 -5.58 -35.59 -16.35
C LEU A 359 -6.69 -36.14 -15.44
N ARG A 360 -7.34 -35.31 -14.62
CA ARG A 360 -8.54 -35.70 -13.84
C ARG A 360 -9.75 -35.95 -14.74
N GLU A 361 -9.90 -35.15 -15.79
CA GLU A 361 -10.97 -35.31 -16.77
C GLU A 361 -10.76 -36.58 -17.63
N GLU A 362 -9.53 -36.87 -18.06
CA GLU A 362 -9.18 -38.08 -18.83
C GLU A 362 -9.36 -39.39 -18.04
N ILE A 363 -9.05 -39.39 -16.72
CA ILE A 363 -9.18 -40.57 -15.85
C ILE A 363 -10.64 -40.84 -15.42
N SER A 364 -11.58 -39.93 -15.67
CA SER A 364 -12.98 -40.03 -15.19
C SER A 364 -13.83 -41.13 -15.85
N ALA A 365 -13.35 -41.78 -16.92
CA ALA A 365 -14.17 -42.59 -17.81
C ALA A 365 -14.37 -44.08 -17.42
N GLU A 366 -13.46 -44.71 -16.66
CA GLU A 366 -13.41 -46.20 -16.55
C GLU A 366 -13.61 -46.80 -15.14
N GLY A 367 -13.69 -46.01 -14.06
CA GLY A 367 -13.57 -46.52 -12.68
C GLY A 367 -14.86 -46.74 -11.86
N LEU A 368 -16.03 -46.48 -12.42
CA LEU A 368 -17.23 -45.98 -11.69
C LEU A 368 -18.14 -47.01 -10.96
N ALA A 369 -17.64 -48.19 -10.56
CA ALA A 369 -18.52 -49.30 -10.14
C ALA A 369 -18.27 -49.99 -8.78
N GLN A 370 -17.07 -49.90 -8.20
CA GLN A 370 -16.68 -50.80 -7.08
C GLN A 370 -15.95 -50.14 -5.89
N VAL A 371 -15.71 -48.82 -5.93
CA VAL A 371 -14.86 -48.13 -4.93
C VAL A 371 -15.63 -47.06 -4.11
N GLU A 372 -16.82 -46.64 -4.57
CA GLU A 372 -17.70 -45.67 -3.90
C GLU A 372 -17.88 -45.96 -2.39
N VAL A 373 -18.32 -47.18 -2.07
CA VAL A 373 -18.83 -47.55 -0.73
C VAL A 373 -17.75 -47.53 0.35
N ASP A 374 -16.52 -47.92 0.02
CA ASP A 374 -15.41 -47.94 0.98
C ASP A 374 -14.66 -46.60 1.05
N ARG A 375 -14.85 -45.69 0.08
CA ARG A 375 -14.25 -44.35 0.12
C ARG A 375 -14.99 -43.38 1.02
N GLU A 376 -16.33 -43.33 0.98
CA GLU A 376 -17.10 -42.35 1.78
C GLU A 376 -16.76 -42.43 3.28
N ARG A 377 -16.68 -43.65 3.84
CA ARG A 377 -16.29 -43.90 5.24
C ARG A 377 -14.87 -43.46 5.59
N ALA A 378 -13.97 -43.35 4.61
CA ALA A 378 -12.57 -42.98 4.80
C ALA A 378 -12.26 -41.51 4.44
N GLN A 379 -13.23 -40.76 3.90
CA GLN A 379 -13.06 -39.37 3.49
C GLN A 379 -13.70 -38.39 4.50
N ALA A 380 -14.88 -38.73 5.05
CA ALA A 380 -15.55 -37.96 6.10
C ALA A 380 -14.74 -37.78 7.40
N ILE A 381 -13.68 -38.57 7.61
CA ILE A 381 -12.77 -38.50 8.77
C ILE A 381 -11.56 -37.58 8.52
N ARG A 382 -11.29 -37.18 7.27
CA ARG A 382 -10.14 -36.34 6.90
C ARG A 382 -10.50 -34.88 6.61
N GLU A 383 -11.63 -34.63 5.96
CA GLU A 383 -12.06 -33.26 5.65
C GLU A 383 -12.45 -32.45 6.91
N THR A 384 -12.82 -33.12 8.01
CA THR A 384 -12.88 -32.51 9.35
C THR A 384 -11.49 -32.20 9.89
N GLY A 385 -10.59 -33.19 9.91
CA GLY A 385 -9.27 -33.08 10.52
C GLY A 385 -8.32 -32.07 9.86
N GLU A 386 -8.38 -31.87 8.54
CA GLU A 386 -7.48 -30.92 7.84
C GLU A 386 -7.96 -29.45 7.98
N ALA A 387 -9.27 -29.21 8.05
CA ALA A 387 -9.82 -27.90 8.41
C ALA A 387 -9.53 -27.55 9.87
N GLU A 388 -9.69 -28.52 10.78
CA GLU A 388 -9.31 -28.38 12.18
C GLU A 388 -7.80 -28.16 12.34
N ALA A 389 -6.94 -28.85 11.58
CA ALA A 389 -5.48 -28.66 11.66
C ALA A 389 -5.02 -27.24 11.25
N ALA A 390 -5.65 -26.61 10.25
CA ALA A 390 -5.35 -25.23 9.87
C ALA A 390 -5.80 -24.21 10.95
N ALA A 391 -6.99 -24.43 11.53
CA ALA A 391 -7.48 -23.65 12.65
C ALA A 391 -6.61 -23.85 13.91
N VAL A 392 -6.24 -25.08 14.25
CA VAL A 392 -5.42 -25.45 15.41
C VAL A 392 -3.94 -25.12 15.22
N SER A 393 -3.44 -24.92 14.00
CA SER A 393 -2.10 -24.34 13.78
C SER A 393 -2.06 -22.84 14.10
N SER A 394 -3.09 -22.10 13.69
CA SER A 394 -3.19 -20.65 13.91
C SER A 394 -3.67 -20.29 15.32
N LEU A 395 -4.68 -20.99 15.86
CA LEU A 395 -4.96 -20.96 17.30
C LEU A 395 -3.76 -21.50 18.08
N GLY A 396 -3.17 -22.64 17.71
CA GLY A 396 -2.09 -23.27 18.47
C GLY A 396 -0.83 -22.40 18.63
N LEU A 397 -0.53 -21.50 17.69
CA LEU A 397 0.51 -20.49 17.87
C LEU A 397 0.10 -19.39 18.87
N ALA A 398 -1.13 -18.89 18.78
CA ALA A 398 -1.67 -17.90 19.73
C ALA A 398 -1.92 -18.49 21.14
N GLU A 399 -2.31 -19.76 21.21
CA GLU A 399 -2.53 -20.55 22.41
C GLU A 399 -1.21 -21.02 23.00
N ALA A 400 -0.19 -21.40 22.21
CA ALA A 400 1.16 -21.61 22.75
C ALA A 400 1.71 -20.33 23.37
N GLN A 401 1.55 -19.17 22.71
CA GLN A 401 1.92 -17.88 23.30
C GLN A 401 1.07 -17.54 24.54
N SER A 402 -0.24 -17.83 24.52
CA SER A 402 -1.14 -17.65 25.66
C SER A 402 -0.81 -18.57 26.83
N HIS A 403 -0.46 -19.84 26.59
CA HIS A 403 -0.08 -20.83 27.58
C HIS A 403 1.35 -20.65 28.06
N GLN A 404 2.25 -20.08 27.26
CA GLN A 404 3.56 -19.64 27.71
C GLN A 404 3.44 -18.39 28.60
N ALA A 405 2.66 -17.39 28.19
CA ALA A 405 2.38 -16.21 29.01
C ALA A 405 1.60 -16.55 30.30
N LYS A 406 0.61 -17.45 30.24
CA LYS A 406 -0.08 -17.99 31.43
C LYS A 406 0.87 -18.84 32.27
N GLY A 407 1.70 -19.69 31.66
CA GLY A 407 2.66 -20.52 32.36
C GLY A 407 3.73 -19.71 33.08
N ASP A 408 4.22 -18.62 32.48
CA ASP A 408 5.12 -17.67 33.11
C ASP A 408 4.41 -16.85 34.20
N ALA A 409 3.14 -16.45 33.99
CA ALA A 409 2.33 -15.76 35.01
C ALA A 409 1.97 -16.68 36.18
N GLU A 410 1.67 -17.95 35.93
CA GLU A 410 1.39 -18.99 36.93
C GLU A 410 2.68 -19.41 37.65
N ALA A 411 3.81 -19.50 36.97
CA ALA A 411 5.11 -19.73 37.61
C ALA A 411 5.57 -18.52 38.45
N GLN A 412 5.26 -17.29 38.01
CA GLN A 412 5.45 -16.08 38.82
C GLN A 412 4.48 -16.04 40.01
N ALA A 413 3.21 -16.40 39.82
CA ALA A 413 2.21 -16.49 40.90
C ALA A 413 2.54 -17.61 41.90
N LEU A 414 3.05 -18.75 41.44
CA LEU A 414 3.53 -19.85 42.30
C LEU A 414 4.84 -19.47 43.02
N ARG A 415 5.75 -18.72 42.39
CA ARG A 415 6.91 -18.14 43.09
C ARG A 415 6.51 -17.10 44.12
N ALA A 416 5.61 -16.18 43.78
CA ALA A 416 5.11 -15.14 44.68
C ALA A 416 4.31 -15.75 45.84
N LYS A 417 3.45 -16.74 45.57
CA LYS A 417 2.73 -17.51 46.59
C LYS A 417 3.68 -18.36 47.42
N GLY A 418 4.67 -19.02 46.83
CA GLY A 418 5.68 -19.79 47.55
C GLY A 418 6.59 -18.93 48.43
N LEU A 419 6.92 -17.70 48.01
CA LEU A 419 7.60 -16.70 48.83
C LEU A 419 6.70 -16.19 49.95
N ALA A 420 5.45 -15.82 49.64
CA ALA A 420 4.49 -15.37 50.65
C ALA A 420 4.13 -16.48 51.66
N GLU A 421 4.10 -17.74 51.25
CA GLU A 421 3.94 -18.90 52.12
C GLU A 421 5.21 -19.16 52.93
N ALA A 422 6.41 -19.01 52.35
CA ALA A 422 7.67 -19.08 53.12
C ALA A 422 7.75 -17.96 54.17
N GLU A 423 7.40 -16.71 53.82
CA GLU A 423 7.34 -15.57 54.73
C GLU A 423 6.23 -15.72 55.78
N ALA A 424 5.06 -16.22 55.41
CA ALA A 424 4.00 -16.52 56.37
C ALA A 424 4.40 -17.68 57.31
N GLN A 425 5.13 -18.68 56.83
CA GLN A 425 5.62 -19.77 57.66
C GLN A 425 6.78 -19.33 58.56
N THR A 426 7.74 -18.52 58.10
CA THR A 426 8.78 -17.96 58.99
C THR A 426 8.17 -17.04 60.04
N ALA A 427 7.23 -16.17 59.68
CA ALA A 427 6.48 -15.35 60.62
C ALA A 427 5.67 -16.21 61.63
N ARG A 428 5.06 -17.31 61.19
CA ARG A 428 4.39 -18.30 62.07
C ARG A 428 5.38 -19.01 62.99
N PHE A 429 6.57 -19.39 62.52
CA PHE A 429 7.60 -19.99 63.38
C PHE A 429 8.18 -18.99 64.38
N GLU A 430 8.30 -17.71 64.03
CA GLU A 430 8.71 -16.64 64.96
C GLU A 430 7.61 -16.26 65.95
N ALA A 431 6.33 -16.41 65.59
CA ALA A 431 5.21 -16.34 66.52
C ALA A 431 5.16 -17.57 67.45
N ALA A 432 5.32 -18.78 66.91
CA ALA A 432 5.31 -20.04 67.67
C ALA A 432 6.42 -20.11 68.73
N LYS A 433 7.59 -19.48 68.48
CA LYS A 433 8.66 -19.29 69.46
C LYS A 433 8.29 -18.37 70.64
N LYS A 434 7.17 -17.64 70.57
CA LYS A 434 6.69 -16.69 71.60
C LYS A 434 5.48 -17.21 72.37
N PHE A 435 4.93 -18.37 72.01
CA PHE A 435 3.78 -18.97 72.70
C PHE A 435 4.21 -19.99 73.76
N ASP A 436 3.47 -20.05 74.85
CA ASP A 436 3.67 -21.01 75.94
C ASP A 436 3.33 -22.45 75.48
N ASP A 437 3.83 -23.45 76.20
CA ASP A 437 3.69 -24.86 75.81
C ASP A 437 2.21 -25.30 75.74
N GLN A 438 1.35 -24.79 76.64
CA GLN A 438 -0.09 -25.07 76.62
C GLN A 438 -0.80 -24.52 75.36
N THR A 439 -0.40 -23.35 74.87
CA THR A 439 -0.92 -22.79 73.62
C THR A 439 -0.52 -23.68 72.43
N ARG A 440 0.74 -24.16 72.44
CA ARG A 440 1.24 -25.08 71.41
C ARG A 440 0.60 -26.47 71.43
N GLU A 441 0.03 -26.91 72.56
CA GLU A 441 -0.84 -28.10 72.61
C GLU A 441 -2.24 -27.83 72.04
N HIS A 442 -2.84 -26.66 72.32
CA HIS A 442 -4.11 -26.28 71.72
C HIS A 442 -4.01 -26.15 70.19
N ASP A 443 -2.95 -25.49 69.69
CA ASP A 443 -2.72 -25.36 68.25
C ASP A 443 -2.53 -26.72 67.56
N LYS A 444 -1.80 -27.66 68.19
CA LYS A 444 -1.71 -29.05 67.71
C LYS A 444 -3.07 -29.72 67.64
N TRP A 445 -3.90 -29.59 68.68
CA TRP A 445 -5.23 -30.19 68.71
C TRP A 445 -6.16 -29.61 67.64
N VAL A 446 -6.10 -28.29 67.39
CA VAL A 446 -6.81 -27.64 66.28
C VAL A 446 -6.31 -28.14 64.93
N LEU A 447 -4.99 -28.29 64.74
CA LEU A 447 -4.42 -28.85 63.50
C LEU A 447 -4.81 -30.32 63.28
N GLU A 448 -4.84 -31.15 64.32
CA GLU A 448 -5.35 -32.52 64.25
C GLU A 448 -6.84 -32.56 63.89
N LEU A 449 -7.65 -31.67 64.46
CA LEU A 449 -9.08 -31.58 64.18
C LEU A 449 -9.33 -31.14 62.72
N GLN A 450 -8.54 -30.19 62.23
CA GLN A 450 -8.52 -29.75 60.84
C GLN A 450 -8.14 -30.91 59.91
N GLN A 451 -7.05 -31.63 60.21
CA GLN A 451 -6.60 -32.78 59.41
C GLN A 451 -7.64 -33.92 59.38
N LYS A 452 -8.30 -34.22 60.52
CA LYS A 452 -9.38 -35.21 60.60
C LYS A 452 -10.59 -34.79 59.77
N LYS A 453 -10.96 -33.51 59.80
CA LYS A 453 -12.04 -32.95 58.95
C LYS A 453 -11.70 -33.07 57.46
N ASP A 454 -10.50 -32.69 57.06
CA ASP A 454 -10.10 -32.68 55.65
C ASP A 454 -9.97 -34.12 55.10
N LEU A 455 -9.53 -35.08 55.94
CA LEU A 455 -9.55 -36.51 55.63
C LEU A 455 -10.98 -37.06 55.45
N GLU A 456 -11.93 -36.70 56.33
CA GLU A 456 -13.33 -37.13 56.19
C GLU A 456 -14.03 -36.48 54.98
N ILE A 457 -13.70 -35.22 54.62
CA ILE A 457 -14.18 -34.61 53.38
C ILE A 457 -13.65 -35.38 52.16
N ALA A 458 -12.35 -35.67 52.11
CA ALA A 458 -11.76 -36.48 51.04
C ALA A 458 -12.36 -37.89 50.96
N ARG A 459 -12.68 -38.50 52.10
CA ARG A 459 -13.37 -39.79 52.21
C ARG A 459 -14.80 -39.73 51.66
N ILE A 460 -15.55 -38.67 51.97
CA ILE A 460 -16.91 -38.45 51.47
C ILE A 460 -16.91 -38.23 49.95
N ASP A 461 -16.00 -37.42 49.41
CA ASP A 461 -15.91 -37.21 47.96
C ASP A 461 -15.41 -38.46 47.21
N ALA A 462 -14.52 -39.26 47.80
CA ALA A 462 -14.15 -40.58 47.26
C ALA A 462 -15.32 -41.58 47.30
N GLN A 463 -16.10 -41.62 48.39
CA GLN A 463 -17.31 -42.44 48.46
C GLN A 463 -18.36 -41.99 47.44
N LYS A 464 -18.46 -40.68 47.18
CA LYS A 464 -19.36 -40.08 46.19
C LYS A 464 -18.92 -40.41 44.75
N SER A 465 -17.63 -40.33 44.41
CA SER A 465 -17.14 -40.75 43.09
C SER A 465 -17.33 -42.26 42.88
N MET A 466 -16.96 -43.09 43.86
CA MET A 466 -17.24 -44.54 43.83
C MET A 466 -18.73 -44.84 43.67
N SER A 467 -19.62 -44.08 44.31
CA SER A 467 -21.08 -44.26 44.17
C SER A 467 -21.58 -43.88 42.78
N VAL A 468 -21.07 -42.78 42.21
CA VAL A 468 -21.39 -42.33 40.85
C VAL A 468 -20.88 -43.32 39.80
N ASP A 469 -19.65 -43.81 39.95
CA ASP A 469 -19.05 -44.74 38.98
C ASP A 469 -19.61 -46.17 39.12
N SER A 470 -19.99 -46.59 40.33
CA SER A 470 -20.79 -47.80 40.54
C SER A 470 -22.18 -47.68 39.90
N ALA A 471 -22.83 -46.51 40.00
CA ALA A 471 -24.10 -46.27 39.34
C ALA A 471 -23.98 -46.26 37.81
N LYS A 472 -22.89 -45.70 37.25
CA LYS A 472 -22.57 -45.81 35.81
C LYS A 472 -22.35 -47.26 35.39
N ALA A 473 -21.57 -48.03 36.14
CA ALA A 473 -21.27 -49.44 35.85
C ALA A 473 -22.53 -50.32 35.92
N LEU A 474 -23.41 -50.08 36.89
CA LEU A 474 -24.73 -50.71 36.95
C LEU A 474 -25.62 -50.28 35.77
N ALA A 475 -25.61 -49.01 35.39
CA ALA A 475 -26.39 -48.52 34.25
C ALA A 475 -25.90 -49.11 32.91
N THR A 476 -24.58 -49.22 32.68
CA THR A 476 -24.05 -49.88 31.48
C THR A 476 -24.33 -51.38 31.49
N ALA A 477 -24.17 -52.07 32.63
CA ALA A 477 -24.53 -53.49 32.77
C ALA A 477 -26.03 -53.74 32.51
N LEU A 478 -26.92 -52.90 33.03
CA LEU A 478 -28.37 -52.96 32.77
C LEU A 478 -28.72 -52.62 31.31
N SER A 479 -27.98 -51.72 30.67
CA SER A 479 -28.21 -51.39 29.25
C SER A 479 -27.68 -52.46 28.28
N ALA A 480 -26.69 -53.25 28.70
CA ALA A 480 -26.13 -54.36 27.93
C ALA A 480 -26.86 -55.70 28.15
N ALA A 481 -27.68 -55.81 29.20
CA ALA A 481 -28.49 -56.98 29.48
C ALA A 481 -29.83 -56.92 28.72
N ASP A 482 -30.09 -57.88 27.83
CA ASP A 482 -31.32 -57.97 27.02
C ASP A 482 -32.53 -58.48 27.86
N ILE A 483 -32.94 -57.67 28.84
CA ILE A 483 -33.97 -58.02 29.83
C ILE A 483 -35.35 -57.57 29.34
N LYS A 484 -36.17 -58.53 28.88
CA LYS A 484 -37.60 -58.31 28.60
C LYS A 484 -38.41 -58.16 29.89
N LEU A 485 -38.34 -56.97 30.48
CA LEU A 485 -39.09 -56.56 31.67
C LEU A 485 -40.59 -56.38 31.38
N PHE A 486 -41.39 -57.38 31.75
CA PHE A 486 -42.80 -57.16 32.04
C PHE A 486 -42.92 -56.50 33.43
N GLY A 487 -43.62 -55.37 33.51
CA GLY A 487 -43.63 -54.52 34.71
C GLY A 487 -44.28 -55.19 35.93
N GLY A 488 -43.57 -55.23 37.06
CA GLY A 488 -44.04 -55.80 38.33
C GLY A 488 -43.06 -55.58 39.48
N GLN A 489 -43.50 -55.90 40.71
CA GLN A 489 -42.78 -55.59 41.96
C GLN A 489 -41.35 -56.16 42.05
N GLY A 490 -41.07 -57.27 41.35
CA GLY A 490 -39.76 -57.95 41.38
C GLY A 490 -38.57 -57.07 40.97
N MET A 491 -38.78 -55.99 40.20
CA MET A 491 -37.69 -55.05 39.88
C MET A 491 -37.21 -54.25 41.10
N GLU A 492 -38.10 -53.85 42.01
CA GLU A 492 -37.69 -53.15 43.23
C GLU A 492 -37.09 -54.14 44.25
N GLU A 493 -37.55 -55.40 44.27
CA GLU A 493 -36.91 -56.45 45.08
C GLU A 493 -35.50 -56.79 44.58
N LEU A 494 -35.28 -56.89 43.26
CA LEU A 494 -33.94 -57.01 42.66
C LEU A 494 -33.07 -55.79 42.97
N ARG A 495 -33.59 -54.57 42.74
CA ARG A 495 -32.84 -53.34 43.04
C ARG A 495 -32.46 -53.25 44.52
N ARG A 496 -33.37 -53.62 45.42
CA ARG A 496 -33.15 -53.60 46.87
C ARG A 496 -32.19 -54.70 47.33
N THR A 497 -32.26 -55.90 46.77
CA THR A 497 -31.33 -56.99 47.12
C THR A 497 -29.91 -56.70 46.63
N VAL A 498 -29.75 -56.19 45.40
CA VAL A 498 -28.44 -55.78 44.84
C VAL A 498 -27.84 -54.57 45.59
N MET A 499 -28.66 -53.57 45.94
CA MET A 499 -28.19 -52.45 46.76
C MET A 499 -27.81 -52.88 48.18
N ASN A 500 -28.59 -53.78 48.79
CA ASN A 500 -28.30 -54.31 50.12
C ASN A 500 -27.01 -55.16 50.14
N SER A 501 -26.74 -55.98 49.11
CA SER A 501 -25.51 -56.77 49.05
C SER A 501 -24.27 -55.88 48.87
N ALA A 502 -24.31 -54.90 47.96
CA ALA A 502 -23.24 -53.92 47.79
C ALA A 502 -22.99 -53.07 49.06
N MET A 503 -24.05 -52.70 49.80
CA MET A 503 -23.93 -52.03 51.10
C MET A 503 -23.44 -52.95 52.22
N LEU A 504 -23.64 -54.26 52.13
CA LEU A 504 -23.11 -55.22 53.11
C LEU A 504 -21.62 -55.45 52.87
N ASP A 505 -21.22 -55.67 51.60
CA ASP A 505 -19.83 -55.89 51.19
C ASP A 505 -18.95 -54.69 51.52
N THR A 506 -19.38 -53.47 51.18
CA THR A 506 -18.67 -52.24 51.58
C THR A 506 -18.57 -52.06 53.10
N ARG A 507 -19.58 -52.49 53.89
CA ARG A 507 -19.50 -52.47 55.37
C ARG A 507 -18.52 -53.51 55.93
N ILE A 508 -18.43 -54.69 55.33
CA ILE A 508 -17.44 -55.70 55.72
C ILE A 508 -16.03 -55.22 55.36
N GLY A 509 -15.82 -54.74 54.13
CA GLY A 509 -14.52 -54.29 53.65
C GLY A 509 -13.94 -53.04 54.36
N THR A 510 -14.80 -52.20 54.94
CA THR A 510 -14.42 -50.97 55.67
C THR A 510 -14.42 -51.08 57.20
N SER A 511 -14.98 -52.15 57.78
CA SER A 511 -15.02 -52.34 59.24
C SER A 511 -13.81 -53.14 59.72
N GLU A 512 -12.98 -52.53 60.57
CA GLU A 512 -11.83 -53.18 61.21
C GLU A 512 -12.21 -54.40 62.08
N VAL A 513 -13.48 -54.52 62.49
CA VAL A 513 -13.98 -55.62 63.33
C VAL A 513 -14.64 -56.72 62.49
N LEU A 514 -15.38 -56.39 61.42
CA LEU A 514 -16.02 -57.40 60.57
C LEU A 514 -15.05 -58.00 59.55
N LYS A 515 -14.09 -57.21 59.05
CA LYS A 515 -13.12 -57.65 58.04
C LYS A 515 -12.31 -58.88 58.47
N PRO A 516 -11.73 -58.95 59.70
CA PRO A 516 -11.00 -60.14 60.14
C PRO A 516 -11.91 -61.37 60.28
N LEU A 517 -13.14 -61.19 60.79
CA LEU A 517 -14.09 -62.28 61.04
C LEU A 517 -14.58 -62.96 59.75
N VAL A 518 -14.67 -62.21 58.65
CA VAL A 518 -15.10 -62.73 57.34
C VAL A 518 -13.90 -63.24 56.51
N ARG A 519 -12.68 -62.81 56.82
CA ARG A 519 -11.46 -63.07 56.04
C ARG A 519 -11.18 -64.55 55.80
N GLU A 520 -11.37 -65.40 56.81
CA GLU A 520 -11.14 -66.86 56.71
C GLU A 520 -12.06 -67.52 55.65
N TYR A 521 -13.24 -66.96 55.42
CA TYR A 521 -14.21 -67.43 54.43
C TYR A 521 -14.00 -66.82 53.03
N THR A 522 -13.39 -65.63 52.91
CA THR A 522 -13.20 -64.93 51.63
C THR A 522 -11.80 -65.05 51.03
N GLU A 523 -10.75 -65.21 51.85
CA GLU A 523 -9.36 -65.31 51.38
C GLU A 523 -8.77 -66.72 51.59
N GLU A 524 -9.13 -67.41 52.67
CA GLU A 524 -8.53 -68.73 53.04
C GLU A 524 -9.39 -69.94 52.62
N GLY A 525 -10.54 -69.71 51.99
CA GLY A 525 -11.35 -70.76 51.35
C GLY A 525 -12.14 -71.66 52.29
N ARG A 526 -12.35 -71.27 53.57
CA ARG A 526 -13.26 -72.00 54.45
C ARG A 526 -14.70 -71.90 53.95
N SER A 527 -15.40 -73.03 53.97
CA SER A 527 -16.79 -73.15 53.54
C SER A 527 -17.72 -72.97 54.74
N LEU A 528 -18.52 -71.89 54.71
CA LEU A 528 -19.55 -71.63 55.73
C LEU A 528 -20.52 -72.82 55.87
N SER A 529 -20.76 -73.56 54.79
CA SER A 529 -21.56 -74.80 54.79
C SER A 529 -20.94 -75.93 55.61
N ASP A 530 -19.62 -76.06 55.64
CA ASP A 530 -18.94 -77.11 56.41
C ASP A 530 -18.78 -76.72 57.88
N ASP A 531 -18.56 -75.43 58.18
CA ASP A 531 -18.61 -74.94 59.57
C ASP A 531 -20.04 -74.99 60.15
N ILE A 532 -21.07 -74.66 59.36
CA ILE A 532 -22.48 -74.88 59.76
C ILE A 532 -22.77 -76.37 59.95
N ARG A 533 -22.25 -77.27 59.09
CA ARG A 533 -22.37 -78.72 59.30
C ARG A 533 -21.68 -79.15 60.59
N ALA A 534 -20.44 -78.71 60.83
CA ALA A 534 -19.69 -79.04 62.03
C ALA A 534 -20.38 -78.52 63.31
N VAL A 535 -21.00 -77.33 63.28
CA VAL A 535 -21.81 -76.84 64.39
C VAL A 535 -23.07 -77.68 64.57
N LEU A 536 -23.81 -78.02 63.51
CA LEU A 536 -25.03 -78.83 63.57
C LEU A 536 -24.78 -80.29 64.00
N GLU A 537 -23.62 -80.86 63.67
CA GLU A 537 -23.23 -82.23 64.06
C GLU A 537 -22.68 -82.29 65.50
N ASN A 538 -22.01 -81.23 65.98
CA ASN A 538 -21.47 -81.18 67.34
C ASN A 538 -22.40 -80.52 68.39
N SER A 539 -23.50 -79.87 67.98
CA SER A 539 -24.49 -79.32 68.91
C SER A 539 -25.75 -80.17 68.95
N GLN A 540 -26.10 -80.65 70.15
CA GLN A 540 -27.38 -81.33 70.41
C GLN A 540 -28.51 -80.28 70.47
N ILE A 541 -28.90 -79.77 69.30
CA ILE A 541 -30.02 -78.83 69.16
C ILE A 541 -31.32 -79.58 69.38
N ASP A 542 -31.83 -79.55 70.62
CA ASP A 542 -33.19 -80.00 70.90
C ASP A 542 -34.22 -79.13 70.13
N THR A 543 -35.33 -79.76 69.76
CA THR A 543 -36.48 -79.14 69.10
C THR A 543 -37.01 -77.91 69.82
N GLY A 544 -36.89 -77.84 71.16
CA GLY A 544 -37.22 -76.65 71.96
C GLY A 544 -36.36 -75.41 71.63
N SER A 545 -35.12 -75.59 71.16
CA SER A 545 -34.27 -74.47 70.73
C SER A 545 -34.77 -73.83 69.43
N VAL A 546 -35.37 -74.61 68.52
CA VAL A 546 -35.89 -74.11 67.24
C VAL A 546 -37.17 -73.29 67.45
N SER A 547 -38.08 -73.76 68.32
CA SER A 547 -39.28 -72.99 68.69
C SER A 547 -38.92 -71.72 69.47
N ASN A 548 -37.91 -71.76 70.35
CA ASN A 548 -37.39 -70.57 71.02
C ASN A 548 -36.74 -69.57 70.04
N LEU A 549 -36.05 -70.03 68.99
CA LEU A 549 -35.51 -69.15 67.94
C LEU A 549 -36.64 -68.50 67.11
N ALA A 550 -37.71 -69.25 66.81
CA ALA A 550 -38.89 -68.72 66.14
C ALA A 550 -39.62 -67.67 67.00
N LEU A 551 -39.77 -67.93 68.31
CA LEU A 551 -40.29 -66.96 69.28
C LEU A 551 -39.40 -65.72 69.39
N ALA A 552 -38.08 -65.86 69.45
CA ALA A 552 -37.14 -64.73 69.47
C ALA A 552 -37.26 -63.87 68.20
N LYS A 553 -37.42 -64.49 67.02
CA LYS A 553 -37.60 -63.80 65.74
C LYS A 553 -38.98 -63.12 65.63
N LEU A 554 -40.01 -63.71 66.25
CA LEU A 554 -41.33 -63.07 66.39
C LEU A 554 -41.25 -61.85 67.32
N LEU A 555 -40.55 -61.96 68.45
CA LEU A 555 -40.37 -60.89 69.43
C LEU A 555 -39.53 -59.73 68.88
N THR A 556 -38.48 -59.97 68.09
CA THR A 556 -37.73 -58.88 67.43
C THR A 556 -38.56 -58.17 66.36
N ASN A 557 -39.40 -58.90 65.60
CA ASN A 557 -40.38 -58.28 64.70
C ASN A 557 -41.46 -57.46 65.44
N LEU A 558 -41.79 -57.81 66.69
CA LEU A 558 -42.76 -57.09 67.52
C LEU A 558 -42.18 -55.87 68.26
N ASN A 559 -40.87 -55.85 68.55
CA ASN A 559 -40.18 -54.72 69.19
C ASN A 559 -39.96 -53.51 68.25
N GLY A 560 -40.27 -53.63 66.96
CA GLY A 560 -40.22 -52.53 66.00
C GLY A 560 -41.41 -51.56 66.11
N ASN A 561 -41.32 -50.60 67.03
CA ASN A 561 -42.22 -49.45 67.23
C ASN A 561 -43.72 -49.76 67.52
N GLY A 562 -44.18 -49.24 68.66
CA GLY A 562 -45.60 -48.92 68.90
C GLY A 562 -46.49 -50.07 69.38
N ASN A 563 -47.01 -49.90 70.59
CA ASN A 563 -48.21 -50.51 71.18
C ASN A 563 -48.42 -52.02 70.90
N LEU A 564 -47.64 -52.84 71.59
CA LEU A 564 -47.87 -54.30 71.74
C LEU A 564 -49.33 -54.65 72.09
N GLN A 565 -49.97 -53.83 72.93
CA GLN A 565 -51.32 -54.08 73.45
C GLN A 565 -52.42 -53.94 72.38
N GLU A 566 -52.30 -52.98 71.46
CA GLU A 566 -53.28 -52.81 70.36
C GLU A 566 -53.16 -53.92 69.31
N LYS A 567 -51.93 -54.30 68.92
CA LYS A 567 -51.69 -55.39 67.96
C LYS A 567 -52.13 -56.74 68.51
N LEU A 568 -51.96 -57.00 69.82
CA LEU A 568 -52.48 -58.20 70.46
C LEU A 568 -54.02 -58.21 70.55
N GLN A 569 -54.66 -57.06 70.78
CA GLN A 569 -56.13 -56.98 70.68
C GLN A 569 -56.61 -57.27 69.25
N GLN A 570 -56.01 -56.63 68.24
CA GLN A 570 -56.38 -56.85 66.83
C GLN A 570 -56.24 -58.31 66.38
N LEU A 571 -55.23 -59.04 66.86
CA LEU A 571 -55.05 -60.47 66.58
C LEU A 571 -56.06 -61.38 67.33
N VAL A 572 -56.64 -60.92 68.44
CA VAL A 572 -57.66 -61.67 69.20
C VAL A 572 -59.08 -61.33 68.74
N THR A 573 -59.32 -60.15 68.16
CA THR A 573 -60.63 -59.73 67.62
C THR A 573 -60.74 -59.86 66.09
N GLY A 574 -59.72 -60.38 65.42
CA GLY A 574 -59.53 -60.28 63.96
C GLY A 574 -60.20 -61.34 63.09
N ASP A 575 -61.09 -62.18 63.62
CA ASP A 575 -61.67 -63.34 62.90
C ASP A 575 -63.19 -63.24 62.69
N ALA A 576 -63.68 -62.00 62.47
CA ALA A 576 -65.10 -61.68 62.35
C ALA A 576 -65.41 -60.66 61.23
N ASN A 577 -64.95 -60.95 60.00
CA ASN A 577 -65.65 -60.67 58.74
C ASN A 577 -64.82 -61.17 57.54
N ARG A 578 -65.39 -62.11 56.77
CA ARG A 578 -64.92 -62.52 55.45
C ARG A 578 -66.13 -62.71 54.53
N ASP A 579 -66.15 -61.93 53.47
CA ASP A 579 -66.77 -62.19 52.16
C ASP A 579 -65.93 -61.40 51.12
#